data_AF-C0R344-F1
#
_entry.id   AF-C0R344-F1
#
_cell.length_a   1.000
_cell.length_b   1.000
_cell.length_c   1.000
_cell.angle_alpha   90.00
_cell.angle_beta   90.00
_cell.angle_gamma   90.00
#
_symmetry.space_group_name_H-M   'P 1'
#
loop_
_entity.id
_entity.type
_entity.pdbx_description
1 polymer ?
#
loop_
_entity_poly.entity_id
_entity_poly.type
_entity_poly.pdbx_seq_one_letter_code
_entity_poly.pdbx_strand_id
1 'polypeptide(L)'
;MDQSQGRLNVNVNFEGEFAQYLTEMAKVQNRTIEEIVKDLVEEELEVSKLSEGDEMDEGEIALLELAAKRNVPGAKIIRHEDIKWE
;
A
#
# COMPACT_ATOMS: atom_id res chain seq x y z
N MET A 1 -5.81 5.93 -34.49
CA MET A 1 -6.29 4.86 -33.61
C MET A 1 -6.99 5.55 -32.47
N ASP A 2 -8.30 5.38 -32.41
CA ASP A 2 -9.18 6.07 -31.48
C ASP A 2 -9.03 5.44 -30.08
N GLN A 3 -8.37 6.14 -29.16
CA GLN A 3 -8.17 5.69 -27.77
C GLN A 3 -9.47 5.78 -26.93
N SER A 4 -10.63 6.01 -27.55
CA SER A 4 -11.92 6.16 -26.87
C SER A 4 -12.60 4.83 -26.49
N GLN A 5 -11.94 3.68 -26.63
CA GLN A 5 -12.55 2.39 -26.32
C GLN A 5 -12.52 2.07 -24.82
N GLY A 6 -13.71 2.17 -24.19
CA GLY A 6 -14.04 1.34 -23.02
C GLY A 6 -14.42 2.07 -21.72
N ARG A 7 -15.17 3.19 -21.76
CA ARG A 7 -15.79 3.70 -20.52
C ARG A 7 -16.89 2.72 -20.06
N LEU A 8 -16.67 2.06 -18.93
CA LEU A 8 -17.66 1.24 -18.23
C LEU A 8 -18.27 2.07 -17.09
N ASN A 9 -19.59 2.17 -17.06
CA ASN A 9 -20.31 2.73 -15.91
C ASN A 9 -20.96 1.58 -15.15
N VAL A 10 -20.69 1.48 -13.86
CA VAL A 10 -21.22 0.46 -12.97
C VAL A 10 -22.00 1.15 -11.87
N ASN A 11 -23.22 0.69 -11.62
CA ASN A 11 -24.02 1.13 -10.48
C ASN A 11 -23.86 0.11 -9.35
N VAL A 12 -23.39 0.56 -8.20
CA VAL A 12 -23.15 -0.25 -7.01
C VAL A 12 -23.88 0.36 -5.83
N ASN A 13 -24.54 -0.49 -5.05
CA ASN A 13 -25.25 -0.09 -3.84
C ASN A 13 -24.43 -0.52 -2.63
N PHE A 14 -24.16 0.44 -1.74
CA PHE A 14 -23.55 0.21 -0.44
C PHE A 14 -24.58 0.53 0.64
N GLU A 15 -24.60 -0.26 1.71
CA GLU A 15 -25.54 -0.11 2.82
C GLU A 15 -24.81 -0.11 4.17
N GLY A 16 -25.49 0.38 5.20
CA GLY A 16 -24.99 0.37 6.58
C GLY A 16 -23.79 1.29 6.82
N GLU A 17 -22.89 0.85 7.71
CA GLU A 17 -21.75 1.65 8.17
C GLU A 17 -20.80 2.03 7.02
N PHE A 18 -20.65 1.16 6.02
CA PHE A 18 -19.77 1.43 4.90
C PHE A 18 -20.30 2.56 4.00
N ALA A 19 -21.62 2.63 3.78
CA ALA A 19 -22.22 3.75 3.05
C ALA A 19 -22.05 5.08 3.79
N GLN A 20 -22.18 5.06 5.12
CA GLN A 20 -21.95 6.22 5.95
C GLN A 20 -20.47 6.67 5.88
N TYR A 21 -19.53 5.73 5.97
CA TYR A 21 -18.11 5.99 5.85
C TYR A 21 -17.74 6.66 4.52
N LEU A 22 -18.21 6.12 3.38
CA LEU A 22 -17.97 6.72 2.06
C LEU A 22 -18.54 8.14 1.97
N THR A 23 -19.71 8.36 2.57
CA THR A 23 -20.36 9.68 2.59
C THR A 23 -19.56 10.69 3.42
N GLU A 24 -19.04 10.29 4.58
CA GLU A 24 -18.21 11.14 5.44
C GLU A 24 -16.86 11.45 4.80
N MET A 25 -16.22 10.45 4.20
CA MET A 25 -14.95 10.63 3.49
C MET A 25 -15.08 11.60 2.31
N ALA A 26 -16.13 11.45 1.50
CA ALA A 26 -16.43 12.37 0.39
C ALA A 26 -16.58 13.82 0.87
N LYS A 27 -17.24 14.03 2.02
CA LYS A 27 -17.38 15.37 2.63
C LYS A 27 -16.05 15.93 3.13
N VAL A 28 -15.26 15.13 3.84
CA VAL A 28 -13.97 15.56 4.41
C VAL A 28 -12.98 15.94 3.30
N GLN A 29 -12.96 15.16 2.23
CA GLN A 29 -12.04 15.38 1.11
C GLN A 29 -12.59 16.35 0.06
N ASN A 30 -13.85 16.80 0.18
CA ASN A 30 -14.55 17.62 -0.81
C ASN A 30 -14.51 16.99 -2.23
N ARG A 31 -14.76 15.68 -2.29
CA ARG A 31 -14.76 14.86 -3.51
C ARG A 31 -16.09 14.14 -3.66
N THR A 32 -16.36 13.61 -4.84
CA THR A 32 -17.53 12.77 -5.09
C THR A 32 -17.32 11.35 -4.58
N ILE A 33 -18.41 10.64 -4.24
CA ILE A 33 -18.33 9.24 -3.81
C ILE A 33 -17.72 8.36 -4.91
N GLU A 34 -18.00 8.66 -6.18
CA GLU A 34 -17.42 7.94 -7.33
C GLU A 34 -15.90 8.04 -7.37
N GLU A 35 -15.34 9.23 -7.10
CA GLU A 35 -13.89 9.43 -7.03
C GLU A 35 -13.27 8.67 -5.86
N ILE A 36 -13.92 8.65 -4.70
CA ILE A 36 -13.45 7.88 -3.55
C ILE A 36 -13.44 6.38 -3.85
N VAL A 37 -14.53 5.85 -4.43
CA VAL A 37 -14.63 4.43 -4.79
C VAL A 37 -13.60 4.07 -5.86
N LYS A 38 -13.33 4.96 -6.82
CA LYS A 38 -12.28 4.77 -7.83
C LYS A 38 -10.92 4.59 -7.18
N ASP A 39 -10.55 5.50 -6.26
CA ASP A 39 -9.25 5.44 -5.59
C ASP A 39 -9.10 4.17 -4.76
N LEU A 40 -10.13 3.77 -4.00
CA LEU A 40 -10.10 2.52 -3.23
C LEU A 40 -9.91 1.29 -4.13
N VAL A 41 -10.56 1.26 -5.30
CA VAL A 41 -10.39 0.15 -6.25
C VAL A 41 -8.99 0.17 -6.89
N GLU A 42 -8.45 1.35 -7.20
CA GLU A 42 -7.09 1.49 -7.73
C GLU A 42 -6.04 1.08 -6.70
N GLU A 43 -6.17 1.50 -5.44
CA GLU A 43 -5.30 1.09 -4.34
C GLU A 43 -5.30 -0.44 -4.16
N GLU A 44 -6.47 -1.07 -4.12
CA GLU A 44 -6.55 -2.54 -4.01
C GLU A 44 -5.94 -3.26 -5.22
N LEU A 45 -6.10 -2.72 -6.44
CA LEU A 45 -5.45 -3.26 -7.63
C LEU A 45 -3.93 -3.09 -7.60
N GLU A 46 -3.41 -2.01 -7.04
CA GLU A 46 -1.97 -1.79 -6.85
C GLU A 46 -1.41 -2.71 -5.75
N VAL A 47 -2.09 -2.83 -4.62
CA VAL A 47 -1.73 -3.75 -3.53
C VAL A 47 -1.78 -5.20 -4.01
N SER A 48 -2.78 -5.57 -4.81
CA SER A 48 -2.86 -6.91 -5.41
C SER A 48 -1.68 -7.19 -6.33
N LYS A 49 -1.18 -6.20 -7.08
CA LYS A 49 0.03 -6.35 -7.91
C LYS A 49 1.30 -6.46 -7.09
N LEU A 50 1.37 -5.77 -5.95
CA LEU A 50 2.48 -5.90 -4.99
C LEU A 50 2.46 -7.26 -4.27
N SER A 51 1.28 -7.85 -4.06
CA SER A 51 1.13 -9.19 -3.46
C SER A 51 1.35 -10.33 -4.46
N GLU A 52 1.13 -10.11 -5.76
CA GLU A 52 1.48 -11.08 -6.81
C GLU A 52 2.97 -11.03 -7.18
N GLY A 53 3.67 -9.96 -6.77
CA GLY A 53 5.11 -9.80 -6.91
C GLY A 53 5.84 -10.14 -5.61
N ASP A 54 5.97 -11.44 -5.32
CA ASP A 54 7.00 -11.97 -4.41
C ASP A 54 8.41 -11.79 -5.03
N GLU A 55 8.76 -10.59 -5.45
CA GLU A 55 10.14 -10.17 -5.68
C GLU A 55 10.47 -9.13 -4.62
N MET A 56 10.88 -9.65 -3.46
CA MET A 56 11.63 -8.92 -2.43
C MET A 56 12.59 -7.97 -3.15
N ASP A 57 12.46 -6.66 -2.90
CA ASP A 57 13.24 -5.70 -3.66
C ASP A 57 14.76 -5.96 -3.47
N GLU A 58 15.58 -5.62 -4.45
CA GLU A 58 17.03 -5.89 -4.38
C GLU A 58 17.67 -5.29 -3.11
N GLY A 59 17.11 -4.22 -2.55
CA GLY A 59 17.51 -3.60 -1.30
C GLY A 59 17.16 -4.44 -0.07
N GLU A 60 15.97 -5.00 -0.01
CA GLU A 60 15.54 -5.94 1.04
C GLU A 60 16.38 -7.23 1.02
N ILE A 61 16.67 -7.77 -0.17
CA ILE A 61 17.57 -8.91 -0.33
C ILE A 61 18.99 -8.56 0.18
N ALA A 62 19.51 -7.39 -0.20
CA ALA A 62 20.84 -6.96 0.23
C ALA A 62 20.93 -6.76 1.75
N LEU A 63 19.88 -6.21 2.38
CA LEU A 63 19.83 -6.03 3.83
C LEU A 63 19.75 -7.36 4.58
N LEU A 64 18.98 -8.33 4.08
CA LEU A 64 18.90 -9.67 4.65
C LEU A 64 20.23 -10.43 4.54
N GLU A 65 20.89 -10.36 3.38
CA GLU A 65 22.23 -10.94 3.23
C GLU A 65 23.25 -10.33 4.20
N LEU A 66 23.22 -9.00 4.36
CA LEU A 66 24.10 -8.31 5.31
C LEU A 66 23.79 -8.70 6.75
N ALA A 67 22.52 -8.82 7.12
CA ALA A 67 22.11 -9.27 8.45
C ALA A 67 22.59 -10.70 8.73
N ALA A 68 22.43 -11.61 7.76
CA ALA A 68 22.90 -13.00 7.87
C ALA A 68 24.43 -13.09 8.01
N LYS A 69 25.18 -12.32 7.20
CA LYS A 69 26.65 -12.24 7.28
C LYS A 69 27.14 -11.65 8.61
N ARG A 70 26.36 -10.76 9.24
CA ARG A 70 26.70 -10.13 10.52
C ARG A 70 26.27 -10.96 11.73
N ASN A 71 25.30 -11.85 11.58
CA ASN A 71 24.79 -12.71 12.65
C ASN A 71 25.69 -13.94 12.88
N VAL A 72 26.94 -13.70 13.24
CA VAL A 72 27.93 -14.73 13.57
C VAL A 72 28.05 -14.92 15.09
N PRO A 73 28.41 -16.12 15.57
CA PRO A 73 28.65 -16.34 16.99
C PRO A 73 29.72 -15.37 17.53
N GLY A 74 29.37 -14.61 18.58
CA GLY A 74 30.25 -13.60 19.18
C GLY A 74 30.10 -12.19 18.58
N ALA A 75 29.20 -11.98 17.61
CA ALA A 75 28.87 -10.64 17.13
C ALA A 75 28.29 -9.78 18.25
N LYS A 76 28.75 -8.52 18.33
CA LYS A 76 28.23 -7.55 19.29
C LYS A 76 26.82 -7.13 18.87
N ILE A 77 25.85 -7.38 19.73
CA ILE A 77 24.49 -6.85 19.59
C ILE A 77 24.53 -5.36 19.93
N ILE A 78 24.18 -4.51 18.97
CA ILE A 78 24.02 -3.08 19.17
C ILE A 78 22.52 -2.81 19.23
N ARG A 79 22.05 -2.23 20.33
CA ARG A 79 20.65 -1.81 20.48
C ARG A 79 20.48 -0.35 20.11
N HIS A 80 19.24 0.05 19.90
CA HIS A 80 18.90 1.43 19.58
C HIS A 80 19.42 2.42 20.64
N GLU A 81 19.41 2.03 21.93
CA GLU A 81 19.87 2.88 23.03
C GLU A 81 21.40 3.06 23.07
N ASP A 82 22.14 2.19 22.37
CA ASP A 82 23.62 2.27 22.28
C ASP A 82 24.08 3.32 21.25
N ILE A 83 23.15 3.87 20.45
CA ILE A 83 23.45 4.82 19.37
C ILE A 83 23.10 6.23 19.85
N LYS A 84 24.10 7.13 19.87
CA LYS A 84 23.87 8.56 20.07
C LYS A 84 23.47 9.19 18.74
N TRP A 85 22.18 9.46 18.61
CA TRP A 85 21.64 10.25 17.51
C TRP A 85 21.79 11.74 17.89
N GLU A 86 22.71 12.45 17.23
CA GLU A 86 22.86 13.91 17.36
C GLU A 86 21.90 14.67 16.43
#